data_AF-A0A852YAL0-F1
#
_entry.id   AF-A0A852YAL0-F1
#
_cell.length_a   1.000
_cell.length_b   1.000
_cell.length_c   1.000
_cell.angle_alpha   90.00
_cell.angle_beta   90.00
_cell.angle_gamma   90.00
#
_symmetry.space_group_name_H-M   'P 1'
#
loop_
_entity.id
_entity.type
_entity.pdbx_description
1 polymer ?
#
loop_
_entity_poly.entity_id
_entity_poly.type
_entity_poly.pdbx_seq_one_letter_code
_entity_poly.pdbx_strand_id
1 'polypeptide(L)'
;MHYKTGDQPAGMVFPLPEDLFDADVTGATVRIAGVAPITQHWDDEERAVVATAPAPFTVPGYVPVDFVAQFDEGNATREVEPIIIEPAVSDGWLTLASARRAWADAPDSDEILHGLLTAAKTGLLAWLEDRAFTTAEDGTKTPIAPGESWRVAHWMQARAMWQAGRVNRDGDAMGFESEAIALFPLNRDIKHLLIPKSRIPRFR
;
A
#
# COMPACT_ATOMS: atom_id res chain seq x y z
N MET A 1 -7.18 -6.47 -3.36
CA MET A 1 -6.90 -7.85 -2.86
C MET A 1 -5.68 -7.86 -1.93
N HIS A 2 -5.66 -8.64 -0.83
CA HIS A 2 -4.66 -8.50 0.26
C HIS A 2 -3.95 -9.79 0.65
N TYR A 3 -2.62 -9.77 0.67
CA TYR A 3 -1.77 -10.89 1.10
C TYR A 3 -0.61 -10.43 1.97
N LYS A 4 0.13 -11.38 2.54
CA LYS A 4 1.37 -11.14 3.29
C LYS A 4 2.58 -11.64 2.52
N THR A 5 3.75 -11.11 2.87
CA THR A 5 5.02 -11.63 2.35
C THR A 5 5.19 -13.12 2.71
N GLY A 6 5.49 -13.95 1.73
CA GLY A 6 5.59 -15.39 1.84
C GLY A 6 4.33 -16.12 1.39
N ASP A 7 3.20 -15.44 1.26
CA ASP A 7 1.97 -16.06 0.77
C ASP A 7 2.12 -16.43 -0.71
N GLN A 8 1.59 -17.60 -1.07
CA GLN A 8 1.42 -18.05 -2.44
C GLN A 8 -0.03 -18.48 -2.64
N PRO A 9 -0.94 -17.52 -2.84
CA PRO A 9 -2.36 -17.83 -2.89
C PRO A 9 -2.69 -18.68 -4.13
N ALA A 10 -3.50 -19.70 -3.89
CA ALA A 10 -4.19 -20.45 -4.92
C ALA A 10 -5.64 -19.95 -5.00
N GLY A 11 -6.15 -19.75 -6.21
CA GLY A 11 -7.55 -19.36 -6.43
C GLY A 11 -7.86 -17.89 -6.16
N MET A 12 -6.97 -16.98 -6.55
CA MET A 12 -7.27 -15.54 -6.60
C MET A 12 -8.33 -15.27 -7.66
N VAL A 13 -9.38 -14.54 -7.31
CA VAL A 13 -10.49 -14.21 -8.21
C VAL A 13 -10.35 -12.77 -8.69
N PHE A 14 -10.30 -12.58 -10.00
CA PHE A 14 -10.23 -11.29 -10.66
C PHE A 14 -11.53 -11.08 -11.45
N PRO A 15 -12.49 -10.30 -10.93
CA PRO A 15 -13.74 -10.05 -11.63
C PRO A 15 -13.50 -9.31 -12.94
N LEU A 16 -14.40 -9.49 -13.90
CA LEU A 16 -14.41 -8.70 -15.12
C LEU A 16 -14.44 -7.20 -14.77
N PRO A 17 -13.69 -6.35 -15.47
CA PRO A 17 -13.79 -4.90 -15.30
C PRO A 17 -15.21 -4.39 -15.60
N GLU A 18 -15.71 -3.44 -14.80
CA GLU A 18 -17.09 -2.93 -14.92
C GLU A 18 -17.39 -2.34 -16.31
N ASP A 19 -16.39 -1.73 -16.96
CA ASP A 19 -16.53 -1.17 -18.32
C ASP A 19 -16.75 -2.23 -19.41
N LEU A 20 -16.55 -3.51 -19.07
CA LEU A 20 -16.70 -4.65 -19.98
C LEU A 20 -17.91 -5.53 -19.63
N PHE A 21 -18.72 -5.18 -18.62
CA PHE A 21 -19.86 -6.00 -18.18
C PHE A 21 -20.88 -6.25 -19.28
N ASP A 22 -21.18 -5.24 -20.08
CA ASP A 22 -22.13 -5.32 -21.20
C ASP A 22 -21.51 -5.88 -22.50
N ALA A 23 -20.24 -6.27 -22.47
CA ALA A 23 -19.53 -6.78 -23.64
C ALA A 23 -19.57 -8.31 -23.74
N ASP A 24 -19.62 -8.82 -24.97
CA ASP A 24 -19.54 -10.24 -25.32
C ASP A 24 -18.11 -10.78 -25.17
N VAL A 25 -17.64 -10.85 -23.92
CA VAL A 25 -16.36 -11.45 -23.55
C VAL A 25 -16.47 -12.97 -23.67
N THR A 26 -15.63 -13.56 -24.52
CA THR A 26 -15.60 -15.01 -24.79
C THR A 26 -14.55 -15.77 -23.98
N GLY A 27 -13.69 -15.02 -23.28
CA GLY A 27 -12.67 -15.56 -22.38
C GLY A 27 -11.85 -14.43 -21.77
N ALA A 28 -11.06 -14.74 -20.74
CA ALA A 28 -10.11 -13.78 -20.20
C ALA A 28 -8.90 -14.46 -19.54
N THR A 29 -7.83 -13.69 -19.39
CA THR A 29 -6.63 -14.08 -18.65
C THR A 29 -6.14 -12.90 -17.80
N VAL A 30 -5.27 -13.16 -16.83
CA VAL A 30 -4.59 -12.13 -16.05
C VAL A 30 -3.08 -12.27 -16.12
N ARG A 31 -2.38 -11.16 -15.90
CA ARG A 31 -0.94 -11.12 -15.62
C ARG A 31 -0.71 -10.41 -14.29
N ILE A 32 0.15 -10.97 -13.46
CA ILE A 32 0.47 -10.47 -12.13
C ILE A 32 1.92 -10.00 -12.15
N ALA A 33 2.14 -8.70 -11.97
CA ALA A 33 3.43 -8.04 -12.24
C ALA A 33 3.98 -8.37 -13.64
N GLY A 34 3.11 -8.43 -14.66
CA GLY A 34 3.48 -8.79 -16.03
C GLY A 34 3.78 -10.28 -16.26
N VAL A 35 3.69 -11.13 -15.22
CA VAL A 35 3.96 -12.57 -15.30
C VAL A 35 2.65 -13.37 -15.36
N ALA A 36 2.61 -14.40 -16.20
CA ALA A 36 1.47 -15.30 -16.26
C ALA A 36 1.35 -16.14 -14.97
N PRO A 37 0.13 -16.32 -14.42
CA PRO A 37 -0.15 -17.24 -13.31
C PRO A 37 0.33 -18.68 -13.56
N ILE A 38 0.54 -19.47 -12.49
CA ILE A 38 0.84 -20.91 -12.60
C ILE A 38 -0.32 -21.65 -13.26
N THR A 39 -1.53 -21.35 -12.78
CA THR A 39 -2.79 -21.79 -13.36
C THR A 39 -3.72 -20.60 -13.43
N GLN A 40 -4.56 -20.57 -14.47
CA GLN A 40 -5.68 -19.65 -14.56
C GLN A 40 -6.78 -20.25 -15.43
N HIS A 41 -8.01 -19.88 -15.16
CA HIS A 41 -9.15 -20.15 -16.03
C HIS A 41 -10.15 -19.01 -15.96
N TRP A 42 -10.88 -18.84 -17.06
CA TRP A 42 -12.05 -17.99 -17.11
C TRP A 42 -13.27 -18.75 -16.59
N ASP A 43 -13.99 -18.14 -15.67
CA ASP A 43 -15.26 -18.59 -15.13
C ASP A 43 -16.37 -17.74 -15.76
N ASP A 44 -17.14 -18.35 -16.66
CA ASP A 44 -18.25 -17.68 -17.36
C ASP A 44 -19.41 -17.34 -16.42
N GLU A 45 -19.64 -18.13 -15.37
CA GLU A 45 -20.75 -17.95 -14.43
C GLU A 45 -20.49 -16.76 -13.51
N GLU A 46 -19.28 -16.70 -12.95
CA GLU A 46 -18.84 -15.61 -12.07
C GLU A 46 -18.30 -14.40 -12.84
N ARG A 47 -18.20 -14.51 -14.18
CA ARG A 47 -17.58 -13.50 -15.06
C ARG A 47 -16.23 -13.04 -14.50
N ALA A 48 -15.35 -13.99 -14.19
CA ALA A 48 -14.08 -13.72 -13.50
C ALA A 48 -12.96 -14.64 -13.97
N VAL A 49 -11.71 -14.20 -13.81
CA VAL A 49 -10.53 -15.07 -13.95
C VAL A 49 -10.13 -15.58 -12.58
N VAL A 50 -10.04 -16.90 -12.43
CA VAL A 50 -9.53 -17.55 -11.22
C VAL A 50 -8.10 -18.03 -11.47
N ALA A 51 -7.13 -17.53 -10.71
CA ALA A 51 -5.72 -17.76 -10.97
C ALA A 51 -4.89 -18.08 -9.71
N THR A 52 -3.74 -18.73 -9.91
CA THR A 52 -2.76 -19.05 -8.84
C THR A 52 -1.51 -18.21 -9.03
N ALA A 53 -1.01 -17.60 -7.95
CA ALA A 53 0.12 -16.69 -8.03
C ALA A 53 1.36 -17.36 -8.67
N PRO A 54 2.09 -16.66 -9.56
CA PRO A 54 3.24 -17.21 -10.29
C PRO A 54 4.38 -17.65 -9.37
N ALA A 55 4.51 -17.00 -8.22
CA ALA A 55 5.48 -17.29 -7.17
C ALA A 55 4.95 -16.76 -5.82
N PRO A 56 5.53 -17.17 -4.69
CA PRO A 56 5.28 -16.51 -3.41
C PRO A 56 5.60 -15.01 -3.47
N PHE A 57 4.80 -14.22 -2.80
CA PHE A 57 5.00 -12.77 -2.70
C PHE A 57 6.15 -12.45 -1.75
N THR A 58 7.29 -11.99 -2.25
CA THR A 58 8.49 -11.80 -1.41
C THR A 58 8.72 -10.36 -0.96
N VAL A 59 8.11 -9.39 -1.63
CA VAL A 59 8.33 -7.95 -1.40
C VAL A 59 6.99 -7.29 -1.02
N PRO A 60 6.93 -6.55 0.11
CA PRO A 60 5.75 -5.74 0.44
C PRO A 60 5.51 -4.63 -0.59
N GLY A 61 4.25 -4.27 -0.82
CA GLY A 61 3.86 -3.17 -1.70
C GLY A 61 2.76 -3.56 -2.68
N TYR A 62 2.67 -2.79 -3.77
CA TYR A 62 1.72 -3.03 -4.85
C TYR A 62 2.29 -4.00 -5.88
N VAL A 63 1.43 -4.93 -6.31
CA VAL A 63 1.67 -5.77 -7.46
C VAL A 63 0.59 -5.45 -8.50
N PRO A 64 0.98 -4.86 -9.65
CA PRO A 64 0.01 -4.50 -10.68
C PRO A 64 -0.57 -5.76 -11.30
N VAL A 65 -1.83 -5.66 -11.73
CA VAL A 65 -2.56 -6.77 -12.36
C VAL A 65 -3.17 -6.27 -13.66
N ASP A 66 -2.78 -6.92 -14.75
CA ASP A 66 -3.39 -6.70 -16.06
C ASP A 66 -4.44 -7.77 -16.31
N PHE A 67 -5.68 -7.36 -16.56
CA PHE A 67 -6.76 -8.20 -17.03
C PHE A 67 -6.84 -8.10 -18.56
N VAL A 68 -6.79 -9.25 -19.23
CA VAL A 68 -6.86 -9.33 -20.69
C VAL A 68 -8.14 -10.05 -21.08
N ALA A 69 -9.15 -9.29 -21.48
CA ALA A 69 -10.41 -9.79 -22.00
C ALA A 69 -10.27 -10.18 -23.48
N GLN A 70 -10.92 -11.26 -23.87
CA GLN A 70 -10.96 -11.79 -25.23
C GLN A 70 -12.36 -11.63 -25.81
N PHE A 71 -12.42 -11.25 -27.08
CA PHE A 71 -13.61 -11.04 -27.89
C PHE A 71 -13.42 -11.72 -29.23
N ASP A 72 -14.49 -11.88 -30.01
CA ASP A 72 -14.41 -12.47 -31.35
C ASP A 72 -13.49 -11.68 -32.31
N GLU A 73 -13.41 -10.35 -32.12
CA GLU A 73 -12.65 -9.45 -32.99
C GLU A 73 -11.27 -9.07 -32.44
N GLY A 74 -10.88 -9.55 -31.24
CA GLY A 74 -9.58 -9.24 -30.64
C GLY A 74 -9.56 -9.29 -29.12
N ASN A 75 -8.59 -8.60 -28.51
CA ASN A 75 -8.41 -8.56 -27.07
C ASN A 75 -8.38 -7.11 -26.56
N ALA A 76 -8.81 -6.89 -25.31
CA ALA A 76 -8.62 -5.64 -24.59
C ALA A 76 -7.88 -5.88 -23.28
N THR A 77 -6.92 -5.02 -22.97
CA THR A 77 -6.22 -5.02 -21.69
C THR A 77 -6.77 -3.92 -20.79
N ARG A 78 -6.97 -4.24 -19.52
CA ARG A 78 -7.34 -3.31 -18.45
C ARG A 78 -6.44 -3.54 -17.25
N GLU A 79 -5.99 -2.46 -16.64
CA GLU A 79 -5.43 -2.53 -15.30
C GLU A 79 -6.60 -2.66 -14.32
N VAL A 80 -6.49 -3.61 -13.39
CA VAL A 80 -7.51 -3.85 -12.35
C VAL A 80 -6.92 -3.58 -10.98
N GLU A 81 -7.76 -3.66 -9.94
CA GLU A 81 -7.33 -3.41 -8.57
C GLU A 81 -6.04 -4.19 -8.24
N PRO A 82 -4.96 -3.49 -7.82
CA PRO A 82 -3.69 -4.13 -7.58
C PRO A 82 -3.77 -5.08 -6.38
N ILE A 83 -2.83 -6.03 -6.36
CA ILE A 83 -2.62 -6.87 -5.18
C ILE A 83 -1.75 -6.09 -4.19
N ILE A 84 -2.17 -6.07 -2.93
CA ILE A 84 -1.46 -5.39 -1.86
C ILE A 84 -0.82 -6.44 -0.96
N ILE A 85 0.51 -6.38 -0.85
CA ILE A 85 1.33 -7.29 -0.04
C ILE A 85 1.81 -6.56 1.21
N GLU A 86 1.40 -7.03 2.37
CA GLU A 86 1.86 -6.53 3.67
C GLU A 86 3.03 -7.35 4.22
N PRO A 87 3.89 -6.77 5.07
CA PRO A 87 4.89 -7.56 5.80
C PRO A 87 4.23 -8.65 6.66
N ALA A 88 4.71 -9.89 6.57
CA ALA A 88 4.17 -10.99 7.39
C ALA A 88 4.45 -10.83 8.89
N VAL A 89 5.61 -10.26 9.22
CA VAL A 89 5.99 -9.88 10.58
C VAL A 89 5.80 -8.38 10.72
N SER A 90 5.16 -7.95 11.81
CA SER A 90 5.01 -6.52 12.11
C SER A 90 6.39 -5.89 12.24
N ASP A 91 6.71 -4.99 11.32
CA ASP A 91 7.93 -4.18 11.30
C ASP A 91 7.80 -2.94 12.20
N GLY A 92 6.79 -2.93 13.07
CA GLY A 92 6.46 -1.81 13.95
C GLY A 92 5.71 -0.67 13.27
N TRP A 93 5.38 -0.75 11.97
CA TRP A 93 4.46 0.17 11.30
C TRP A 93 3.02 -0.37 11.31
N LEU A 94 2.08 0.48 10.88
CA LEU A 94 0.67 0.08 10.75
C LEU A 94 0.47 -0.69 9.45
N THR A 95 -0.23 -1.81 9.57
CA THR A 95 -0.90 -2.54 8.48
C THR A 95 -2.29 -1.96 8.22
N LEU A 96 -2.93 -2.31 7.12
CA LEU A 96 -4.31 -1.97 6.80
C LEU A 96 -5.27 -2.39 7.91
N ALA A 97 -5.15 -3.63 8.38
CA ALA A 97 -6.01 -4.14 9.45
C ALA A 97 -5.84 -3.36 10.77
N SER A 98 -4.61 -2.99 11.13
CA SER A 98 -4.35 -2.19 12.34
C SER A 98 -4.74 -0.73 12.17
N ALA A 99 -4.57 -0.16 10.97
CA ALA A 99 -5.02 1.18 10.63
C ALA A 99 -6.54 1.29 10.73
N ARG A 100 -7.32 0.37 10.12
CA ARG A 100 -8.80 0.36 10.21
C ARG A 100 -9.29 0.26 11.66
N ARG A 101 -8.59 -0.51 12.50
CA ARG A 101 -8.95 -0.61 13.93
C ARG A 101 -8.66 0.69 14.70
N ALA A 102 -7.55 1.35 14.40
CA ALA A 102 -7.14 2.58 15.07
C ALA A 102 -7.83 3.84 14.53
N TRP A 103 -8.33 3.77 13.29
CA TRP A 103 -8.85 4.90 12.53
C TRP A 103 -10.27 4.59 12.04
N ALA A 104 -11.26 4.98 12.85
CA ALA A 104 -12.67 4.69 12.59
C ALA A 104 -13.21 5.29 11.28
N ASP A 105 -12.65 6.42 10.83
CA ASP A 105 -13.01 7.12 9.58
C ASP A 105 -11.97 6.91 8.46
N ALA A 106 -11.23 5.80 8.48
CA ALA A 106 -10.29 5.46 7.42
C ALA A 106 -11.02 5.25 6.07
N PRO A 107 -10.35 5.49 4.92
CA PRO A 107 -10.90 5.17 3.61
C PRO A 107 -11.37 3.71 3.50
N ASP A 108 -12.49 3.50 2.79
CA ASP A 108 -13.03 2.16 2.54
C ASP A 108 -12.23 1.42 1.47
N SER A 109 -11.67 2.12 0.49
CA SER A 109 -10.73 1.53 -0.48
C SER A 109 -9.40 1.20 0.21
N ASP A 110 -9.04 -0.08 0.19
CA ASP A 110 -7.76 -0.54 0.72
C ASP A 110 -6.57 -0.02 -0.09
N GLU A 111 -6.74 0.18 -1.40
CA GLU A 111 -5.72 0.79 -2.26
C GLU A 111 -5.38 2.21 -1.77
N ILE A 112 -6.41 3.03 -1.57
CA ILE A 112 -6.24 4.41 -1.06
C ILE A 112 -5.61 4.39 0.34
N LEU A 113 -6.12 3.53 1.24
CA LEU A 113 -5.60 3.44 2.60
C LEU A 113 -4.13 2.97 2.61
N HIS A 114 -3.77 1.98 1.81
CA HIS A 114 -2.39 1.51 1.68
C HIS A 114 -1.48 2.61 1.15
N GLY A 115 -1.94 3.35 0.14
CA GLY A 115 -1.19 4.45 -0.46
C GLY A 115 -0.89 5.55 0.56
N LEU A 116 -1.89 5.92 1.37
CA LEU A 116 -1.73 6.88 2.46
C LEU A 116 -0.74 6.40 3.53
N LEU A 117 -0.82 5.13 3.95
CA LEU A 117 0.11 4.55 4.91
C LEU A 117 1.53 4.54 4.33
N THR A 118 1.70 4.10 3.08
CA THR A 118 3.01 4.07 2.44
C THR A 118 3.60 5.48 2.31
N ALA A 119 2.82 6.46 1.85
CA ALA A 119 3.25 7.85 1.76
C ALA A 119 3.61 8.44 3.13
N ALA A 120 2.80 8.16 4.16
CA ALA A 120 3.07 8.59 5.53
C ALA A 120 4.37 7.97 6.07
N LYS A 121 4.56 6.66 5.90
CA LYS A 121 5.80 5.95 6.28
C LYS A 121 7.02 6.54 5.58
N THR A 122 6.95 6.78 4.27
CA THR A 122 8.03 7.39 3.50
C THR A 122 8.38 8.78 4.02
N GLY A 123 7.38 9.64 4.26
CA GLY A 123 7.62 10.98 4.82
C GLY A 123 8.24 10.96 6.22
N LEU A 124 7.81 10.02 7.07
CA LEU A 124 8.37 9.84 8.41
C LEU A 124 9.81 9.33 8.34
N LEU A 125 10.10 8.35 7.50
CA LEU A 125 11.45 7.81 7.31
C LEU A 125 12.40 8.86 6.73
N ALA A 126 11.98 9.63 5.74
CA ALA A 126 12.76 10.75 5.19
C ALA A 126 13.10 11.79 6.26
N TRP A 127 12.17 12.09 7.17
CA TRP A 127 12.47 12.97 8.31
C TRP A 127 13.39 12.30 9.34
N LEU A 128 13.27 10.99 9.52
CA LEU A 128 14.04 10.23 10.49
C LEU A 128 15.47 9.93 10.07
N GLU A 129 15.82 10.03 8.79
CA GLU A 129 17.12 9.68 8.18
C GLU A 129 18.27 9.63 9.19
N ASP A 130 18.79 10.78 9.64
CA ASP A 130 19.91 10.87 10.60
C ASP A 130 19.49 10.99 12.08
N ARG A 131 18.20 10.93 12.36
CA ARG A 131 17.61 11.23 13.68
C ARG A 131 17.26 9.98 14.49
N ALA A 132 17.00 8.85 13.83
CA ALA A 132 16.53 7.62 14.47
C ALA A 132 17.64 6.59 14.76
N PHE A 133 18.76 7.05 15.33
CA PHE A 133 19.83 6.15 15.76
C PHE A 133 20.13 6.32 17.24
N THR A 134 20.46 5.22 17.90
CA THR A 134 21.24 5.26 19.14
C THR A 134 22.72 5.25 18.79
N THR A 135 23.54 6.01 19.53
CA THR A 135 24.98 6.02 19.35
C THR A 135 25.63 5.41 20.58
N ALA A 136 26.32 4.29 20.39
CA ALA A 136 27.10 3.63 21.44
C ALA A 136 28.34 4.47 21.83
N GLU A 137 29.04 4.06 22.89
CA GLU A 137 30.22 4.79 23.39
C GLU A 137 31.37 4.83 22.38
N ASP A 138 31.49 3.79 21.55
CA ASP A 138 32.44 3.66 20.45
C ASP A 138 32.08 4.50 19.21
N GLY A 139 30.93 5.19 19.22
CA GLY A 139 30.42 5.97 18.09
C GLY A 139 29.58 5.17 17.09
N THR A 140 29.37 3.87 17.31
CA THR A 140 28.53 3.03 16.43
C THR A 140 27.08 3.52 16.47
N LYS A 141 26.51 3.81 15.29
CA LYS A 141 25.09 4.17 15.12
C LYS A 141 24.26 2.91 14.88
N THR A 142 23.28 2.63 15.75
CA THR A 142 22.32 1.54 15.59
C THR A 142 20.93 2.12 15.30
N PRO A 143 20.24 1.69 14.21
CA PRO A 143 18.89 2.15 13.92
C PRO A 143 17.93 1.79 15.06
N ILE A 144 17.08 2.74 15.42
CA ILE A 144 16.02 2.51 16.41
C ILE A 144 14.87 1.82 15.70
N ALA A 145 14.48 0.65 16.20
CA ALA A 145 13.31 -0.06 15.70
C ALA A 145 12.03 0.76 15.97
N PRO A 146 11.06 0.78 15.03
CA PRO A 146 9.80 1.46 15.25
C PRO A 146 9.06 0.92 16.47
N GLY A 147 8.72 1.81 17.39
CA GLY A 147 7.94 1.50 18.59
C GLY A 147 6.49 1.98 18.48
N GLU A 148 5.75 1.89 19.57
CA GLU A 148 4.34 2.31 19.61
C GLU A 148 4.15 3.80 19.27
N SER A 149 5.07 4.68 19.68
CA SER A 149 4.98 6.10 19.32
C SER A 149 5.14 6.35 17.82
N TRP A 150 5.88 5.50 17.12
CA TRP A 150 6.04 5.58 15.66
C TRP A 150 4.77 5.12 14.95
N ARG A 151 4.06 4.12 15.47
CA ARG A 151 2.73 3.74 14.98
C ARG A 151 1.71 4.87 15.11
N VAL A 152 1.70 5.55 16.26
CA VAL A 152 0.82 6.71 16.47
C VAL A 152 1.19 7.84 15.50
N ALA A 153 2.49 8.13 15.34
CA ALA A 153 2.97 9.12 14.37
C ALA A 153 2.56 8.77 12.92
N HIS A 154 2.66 7.48 12.56
CA HIS A 154 2.25 6.94 11.26
C HIS A 154 0.76 7.16 10.98
N TRP A 155 -0.09 6.78 11.94
CA TRP A 155 -1.53 7.02 11.85
C TRP A 155 -1.86 8.51 11.74
N MET A 156 -1.27 9.36 12.59
CA MET A 156 -1.52 10.81 12.57
C MET A 156 -1.15 11.43 11.23
N GLN A 157 -0.02 11.02 10.64
CA GLN A 157 0.41 11.54 9.34
C GLN A 157 -0.50 11.06 8.21
N ALA A 158 -0.83 9.77 8.16
CA ALA A 158 -1.75 9.23 7.15
C ALA A 158 -3.14 9.89 7.22
N ARG A 159 -3.66 10.10 8.43
CA ARG A 159 -4.92 10.80 8.66
C ARG A 159 -4.87 12.26 8.22
N ALA A 160 -3.78 12.96 8.51
CA ALA A 160 -3.60 14.35 8.08
C ALA A 160 -3.59 14.46 6.54
N MET A 161 -2.91 13.55 5.85
CA MET A 161 -2.91 13.49 4.37
C MET A 161 -4.31 13.26 3.80
N TRP A 162 -5.09 12.33 4.38
CA TRP A 162 -6.48 12.09 3.96
C TRP A 162 -7.38 13.30 4.13
N GLN A 163 -7.34 13.95 5.29
CA GLN A 163 -8.17 15.12 5.56
C GLN A 163 -7.81 16.29 4.65
N ALA A 164 -6.52 16.46 4.35
CA ALA A 164 -6.08 17.48 3.41
C ALA A 164 -6.63 17.26 1.99
N GLY A 165 -6.63 16.02 1.50
CA GLY A 165 -7.20 15.67 0.19
C GLY A 165 -8.70 15.97 0.09
N ARG A 166 -9.44 15.87 1.21
CA ARG A 166 -10.88 16.17 1.25
C ARG A 166 -11.20 17.66 1.24
N VAL A 167 -10.40 18.47 1.93
CA VAL A 167 -10.63 19.93 2.05
C VAL A 167 -10.27 20.67 0.76
N ASN A 168 -9.33 20.14 -0.03
CA ASN A 168 -8.81 20.82 -1.21
C ASN A 168 -9.45 20.34 -2.54
N ARG A 169 -10.66 19.76 -2.49
CA ARG A 169 -11.35 19.18 -3.66
C ARG A 169 -11.78 20.21 -4.71
N ASP A 170 -11.81 21.50 -4.35
CA ASP A 170 -12.10 22.63 -5.23
C ASP A 170 -10.84 23.29 -5.84
N GLY A 171 -9.64 22.79 -5.50
CA GLY A 171 -8.36 23.25 -6.02
C GLY A 171 -7.82 22.32 -7.11
N ASP A 172 -7.41 22.93 -8.22
CA ASP A 172 -7.08 22.39 -9.57
C ASP A 172 -6.00 21.28 -9.70
N ALA A 173 -5.70 20.52 -8.65
CA ALA A 173 -4.78 19.39 -8.72
C ALA A 173 -4.97 18.45 -7.53
N MET A 174 -5.82 17.42 -7.66
CA MET A 174 -5.70 16.19 -6.87
C MET A 174 -6.59 15.10 -7.48
N GLY A 175 -6.08 14.45 -8.52
CA GLY A 175 -6.48 13.09 -8.88
C GLY A 175 -5.43 12.12 -8.33
N PHE A 176 -5.86 10.98 -7.79
CA PHE A 176 -4.97 9.84 -7.52
C PHE A 176 -4.29 9.32 -8.80
N GLU A 177 -4.72 9.79 -9.98
CA GLU A 177 -4.11 9.51 -11.29
C GLU A 177 -2.81 10.30 -11.56
N SER A 178 -2.51 11.36 -10.81
CA SER A 178 -1.22 12.04 -10.88
C SER A 178 -0.35 11.60 -9.71
N GLU A 179 0.76 10.93 -9.99
CA GLU A 179 1.73 10.32 -9.05
C GLU A 179 2.33 11.26 -7.97
N ALA A 180 1.88 12.50 -7.85
CA ALA A 180 2.40 13.50 -6.92
C ALA A 180 1.43 13.75 -5.75
N ILE A 181 1.48 12.89 -4.72
CA ILE A 181 0.92 13.22 -3.41
C ILE A 181 1.72 14.40 -2.84
N ALA A 182 1.08 15.55 -2.67
CA ALA A 182 1.69 16.69 -2.01
C ALA A 182 2.16 16.27 -0.60
N LEU A 183 3.48 16.25 -0.38
CA LEU A 183 4.09 15.92 0.90
C LEU A 183 3.65 16.96 1.95
N PHE A 184 2.64 16.62 2.74
CA PHE A 184 2.22 17.46 3.85
C PHE A 184 3.36 17.56 4.88
N PRO A 185 3.79 18.78 5.24
CA PRO A 185 4.88 18.95 6.18
C PRO A 185 4.50 18.30 7.51
N LEU A 186 5.43 17.49 8.05
CA LEU A 186 5.23 16.80 9.31
C LEU A 186 4.90 17.78 10.44
N ASN A 187 3.75 17.57 11.07
CA ASN A 187 3.32 18.34 12.24
C ASN A 187 4.35 18.20 13.37
N ARG A 188 4.54 19.28 14.15
CA ARG A 188 5.39 19.32 15.35
C ARG A 188 5.10 18.17 16.31
N ASP A 189 3.83 17.82 16.52
CA ASP A 189 3.46 16.75 17.45
C ASP A 189 3.93 15.37 16.96
N ILE A 190 3.81 15.13 15.66
CA ILE A 190 4.31 13.91 15.00
C ILE A 190 5.83 13.82 15.18
N LYS A 191 6.54 14.94 14.98
CA LYS A 191 7.99 15.00 15.22
C LYS A 191 8.35 14.67 16.67
N HIS A 192 7.60 15.19 17.65
CA HIS A 192 7.84 14.89 19.06
C HIS A 192 7.61 13.41 19.42
N LEU A 193 6.67 12.73 18.74
CA LEU A 193 6.44 11.29 18.93
C LEU A 193 7.57 10.42 18.37
N LEU A 194 8.19 10.86 17.28
CA LEU A 194 9.28 10.15 16.64
C LEU A 194 10.64 10.31 17.35
N ILE A 195 10.84 11.42 18.07
CA ILE A 195 12.10 11.66 18.79
C ILE A 195 12.28 10.61 19.91
N PRO A 196 13.40 9.87 19.92
CA PRO A 196 13.68 8.92 20.99
C PRO A 196 13.77 9.64 22.35
N LYS A 197 12.97 9.21 23.32
CA LYS A 197 12.94 9.82 24.67
C LYS A 197 14.18 9.51 25.52
N SER A 198 15.01 8.59 25.09
CA SER A 198 16.23 8.15 25.78
C SER A 198 17.50 8.92 25.37
N ARG A 199 17.40 10.01 24.60
CA ARG A 199 18.59 10.83 24.27
C ARG A 199 19.16 11.47 25.55
N ILE A 200 20.25 10.88 26.08
CA ILE A 200 21.08 11.52 27.10
C ILE A 200 21.71 12.77 26.46
N PRO A 201 21.51 13.98 27.03
CA PRO A 201 22.13 15.19 26.52
C PRO A 201 23.65 15.05 26.55
N ARG A 202 24.32 15.13 25.39
CA ARG A 202 25.77 15.36 25.36
C ARG A 202 25.97 16.88 25.42
N PHE A 203 26.30 17.39 26.60
CA PHE A 203 26.87 18.73 26.72
C PHE A 203 28.22 18.70 26.00
N ARG A 204 28.36 19.52 24.96
CA ARG A 204 29.67 19.87 24.38
C ARG A 204 30.27 21.00 25.18
#